data_AF-A0A2J6TNT4-F1
#
_entry.id   AF-A0A2J6TNT4-F1
#
_cell.length_a   1.000
_cell.length_b   1.000
_cell.length_c   1.000
_cell.angle_alpha   90.00
_cell.angle_beta   90.00
_cell.angle_gamma   90.00
#
_symmetry.space_group_name_H-M   'P 1'
#
loop_
_entity.id
_entity.type
_entity.pdbx_description
1 polymer ?
#
loop_
_entity_poly.entity_id
_entity_poly.type
_entity_poly.pdbx_seq_one_letter_code
_entity_poly.pdbx_strand_id
1 'polypeptide(L)'
;MGEILIDYSNFSSWRWILEDCENLQTLRNKFRDQIRHGGSLPYEYDVALQSLEMVLSQQIQNAEKILQDSFPQRSGFRDLYEFNYSGISGKDVRWRLRHGKRMDAFWDGIFSNLSHCTGQSAIWSNRQKTG
;
A
#
# COMPACT_ATOMS: atom_id res chain seq x y z
N MET A 1 4.02 -19.17 17.34
CA MET A 1 2.54 -19.29 17.33
C MET A 1 1.79 -18.01 16.95
N GLY A 2 2.43 -16.82 16.89
CA GLY A 2 1.73 -15.56 16.57
C GLY A 2 1.56 -15.24 15.07
N GLU A 3 2.43 -15.76 14.20
CA GLU A 3 2.44 -15.39 12.77
C GLU A 3 1.15 -15.80 12.02
N ILE A 4 0.63 -17.01 12.28
CA ILE A 4 -0.60 -17.50 11.65
C ILE A 4 -1.81 -16.60 11.99
N LEU A 5 -1.89 -16.10 13.22
CA LEU A 5 -2.97 -15.21 13.65
C LEU A 5 -2.85 -13.82 13.00
N ILE A 6 -1.62 -13.33 12.82
CA ILE A 6 -1.35 -12.06 12.12
C ILE A 6 -1.74 -12.18 10.65
N ASP A 7 -1.34 -13.27 9.99
CA ASP A 7 -1.67 -13.54 8.59
C ASP A 7 -3.18 -13.68 8.38
N TYR A 8 -3.86 -14.42 9.27
CA TYR A 8 -5.32 -14.56 9.22
C TYR A 8 -6.04 -13.22 9.43
N SER A 9 -5.59 -12.43 10.41
CA SER A 9 -6.15 -11.11 10.69
C SER A 9 -5.97 -10.16 9.50
N ASN A 10 -4.78 -10.15 8.89
CA ASN A 10 -4.47 -9.36 7.70
C ASN A 10 -5.32 -9.82 6.49
N PHE A 11 -5.44 -11.14 6.27
CA PHE A 11 -6.32 -11.65 5.23
C PHE A 11 -7.78 -11.21 5.43
N SER A 12 -8.28 -11.32 6.66
CA SER A 12 -9.65 -10.95 7.02
C SER A 12 -9.89 -9.46 6.85
N SER A 13 -8.93 -8.61 7.21
CA SER A 13 -9.06 -7.15 7.06
C SER A 13 -9.12 -6.74 5.59
N TRP A 14 -8.29 -7.33 4.72
CA TRP A 14 -8.36 -7.09 3.27
C TRP A 14 -9.69 -7.55 2.69
N ARG A 15 -10.23 -8.69 3.16
CA ARG A 15 -11.55 -9.15 2.74
C ARG A 15 -12.65 -8.16 3.11
N TRP A 16 -12.66 -7.65 4.34
CA TRP A 16 -13.64 -6.65 4.77
C TRP A 16 -13.54 -5.35 3.96
N ILE A 17 -12.33 -4.90 3.61
CA ILE A 17 -12.16 -3.74 2.74
C ILE A 17 -12.78 -3.96 1.35
N LEU A 18 -12.65 -5.17 0.79
CA LEU A 18 -13.27 -5.50 -0.49
C LEU A 18 -14.81 -5.47 -0.38
N GLU A 19 -15.36 -6.04 0.68
CA GLU A 19 -16.80 -5.99 0.97
C GLU A 19 -17.28 -4.53 1.14
N ASP A 20 -16.51 -3.67 1.82
CA ASP A 20 -16.81 -2.24 1.95
C ASP A 20 -16.75 -1.49 0.62
N CYS A 21 -15.82 -1.85 -0.28
CA CYS A 21 -15.77 -1.29 -1.64
C CYS A 21 -17.04 -1.63 -2.43
N GLU A 22 -17.53 -2.87 -2.33
CA GLU A 22 -18.77 -3.31 -2.99
C GLU A 22 -20.00 -2.59 -2.41
N ASN A 23 -20.06 -2.43 -1.09
CA ASN A 23 -21.09 -1.65 -0.39
C ASN A 23 -21.08 -0.19 -0.84
N LEU A 24 -19.89 0.40 -0.98
CA LEU A 24 -19.72 1.78 -1.44
C LEU A 24 -20.14 1.94 -2.91
N GLN A 25 -19.90 0.94 -3.75
CA GLN A 25 -20.40 0.93 -5.12
C GLN A 25 -21.93 0.91 -5.17
N THR A 26 -22.57 0.13 -4.29
CA THR A 26 -24.02 0.10 -4.15
C THR A 26 -24.56 1.46 -3.68
N LEU A 27 -23.90 2.08 -2.70
CA LEU A 27 -24.24 3.40 -2.19
C LEU A 27 -24.07 4.50 -3.26
N ARG A 28 -22.99 4.43 -4.04
CA ARG A 28 -22.77 5.31 -5.20
C ARG A 28 -23.89 5.20 -6.21
N ASN A 29 -24.36 3.97 -6.50
CA ASN A 29 -25.46 3.76 -7.43
C ASN A 29 -26.78 4.35 -6.90
N LYS A 30 -27.06 4.22 -5.59
CA LYS A 30 -28.21 4.86 -4.93
C LYS A 30 -28.21 6.38 -5.10
N PHE A 31 -27.04 7.01 -5.01
CA PHE A 31 -26.89 8.47 -5.10
C PHE A 31 -26.43 8.98 -6.47
N ARG A 32 -26.42 8.13 -7.50
CA ARG A 32 -25.85 8.44 -8.81
C ARG A 32 -26.35 9.77 -9.39
N ASP A 33 -27.64 10.05 -9.25
CA ASP A 33 -28.27 11.24 -9.81
C ASP A 33 -28.00 12.52 -8.97
N GLN A 34 -27.57 12.35 -7.72
CA GLN A 34 -27.25 13.44 -6.80
C GLN A 34 -25.78 13.87 -6.90
N ILE A 35 -24.90 12.98 -7.37
CA ILE A 35 -23.47 13.26 -7.53
C ILE A 35 -23.27 14.09 -8.81
N ARG A 36 -23.16 15.41 -8.65
CA ARG A 36 -22.84 16.35 -9.74
C ARG A 36 -21.39 16.80 -9.66
N HIS A 37 -20.76 16.99 -10.81
CA HIS A 37 -19.40 17.55 -10.87
C HIS A 37 -19.34 18.92 -10.19
N GLY A 38 -18.39 19.10 -9.26
CA GLY A 38 -18.22 20.33 -8.49
C GLY A 38 -19.25 20.58 -7.40
N GLY A 39 -20.25 19.70 -7.24
CA GLY A 39 -21.22 19.75 -6.15
C GLY A 39 -20.74 19.00 -4.90
N SER A 40 -21.33 19.30 -3.75
CA SER A 40 -21.13 18.52 -2.53
C SER A 40 -21.65 17.09 -2.71
N LEU A 41 -20.92 16.10 -2.20
CA LEU A 41 -21.38 14.73 -2.16
C LEU A 41 -22.55 14.57 -1.17
N PRO A 42 -23.45 13.61 -1.40
CA PRO A 42 -24.42 13.20 -0.40
C PRO A 42 -23.70 12.80 0.90
N TYR A 43 -24.18 13.29 2.03
CA TYR A 43 -23.54 13.10 3.34
C TYR A 43 -23.20 11.64 3.65
N GLU A 44 -24.14 10.72 3.45
CA GLU A 44 -23.93 9.28 3.66
C GLU A 44 -22.78 8.72 2.81
N TYR A 45 -22.67 9.17 1.56
CA TYR A 45 -21.66 8.70 0.63
C TYR A 45 -20.28 9.29 0.94
N ASP A 46 -20.23 10.57 1.33
CA ASP A 46 -19.01 11.24 1.75
C ASP A 46 -18.41 10.61 3.01
N VAL A 47 -19.24 10.35 4.03
CA VAL A 47 -18.81 9.68 5.27
C VAL A 47 -18.30 8.27 5.00
N ALA A 48 -18.97 7.52 4.12
CA ALA A 48 -18.54 6.18 3.74
C ALA A 48 -17.17 6.21 3.02
N LEU A 49 -16.96 7.17 2.11
CA LEU A 49 -15.68 7.37 1.43
C LEU A 49 -14.56 7.70 2.41
N GLN A 50 -14.77 8.67 3.30
CA GLN A 50 -13.77 9.07 4.30
C GLN A 50 -13.40 7.91 5.23
N SER A 51 -14.39 7.11 5.64
CA SER A 51 -14.17 5.94 6.47
C SER A 51 -13.32 4.88 5.75
N LEU A 52 -13.63 4.61 4.49
CA LEU A 52 -12.88 3.66 3.66
C LEU A 52 -11.44 4.13 3.43
N GLU A 53 -11.23 5.42 3.15
CA GLU A 53 -9.90 6.02 3.00
C GLU A 53 -9.05 5.85 4.27
N MET A 54 -9.65 6.10 5.44
CA MET A 54 -8.97 5.93 6.72
C MET A 54 -8.56 4.47 6.96
N VAL A 55 -9.46 3.52 6.70
CA VAL A 55 -9.18 2.08 6.88
C VAL A 55 -8.09 1.60 5.91
N LEU A 56 -8.16 2.01 4.64
CA LEU A 56 -7.14 1.69 3.63
C LEU A 56 -5.77 2.25 4.02
N SER A 57 -5.73 3.51 4.44
CA SER A 57 -4.50 4.16 4.88
C SER A 57 -3.85 3.42 6.05
N GLN A 58 -4.67 3.00 7.03
CA GLN A 58 -4.19 2.21 8.15
C GLN A 58 -3.68 0.83 7.72
N GLN A 59 -4.35 0.16 6.79
CA GLN A 59 -3.89 -1.16 6.33
C GLN A 59 -2.61 -1.07 5.51
N ILE A 60 -2.44 -0.04 4.69
CA ILE A 60 -1.18 0.18 3.97
C ILE A 60 -0.03 0.39 4.95
N GLN A 61 -0.22 1.19 6.00
CA GLN A 61 0.80 1.37 7.04
C GLN A 61 1.10 0.10 7.82
N ASN A 62 0.09 -0.74 8.07
CA ASN A 62 0.29 -2.03 8.72
C ASN A 62 1.07 -2.99 7.81
N ALA A 63 0.72 -3.05 6.52
CA ALA A 63 1.43 -3.84 5.53
C ALA A 63 2.89 -3.40 5.39
N GLU A 64 3.14 -2.08 5.38
CA GLU A 64 4.49 -1.53 5.38
C GLU A 64 5.31 -2.01 6.58
N LYS A 65 4.77 -1.94 7.80
CA LYS A 65 5.46 -2.41 9.02
C LYS A 65 5.76 -3.91 8.96
N ILE A 66 4.77 -4.72 8.56
CA ILE A 66 4.95 -6.18 8.43
C ILE A 66 6.02 -6.51 7.39
N LEU A 67 6.04 -5.77 6.29
CA LEU A 67 7.09 -5.90 5.28
C LEU A 67 8.44 -5.49 5.85
N GLN A 68 8.58 -4.32 6.48
CA GLN A 68 9.84 -3.88 7.10
C GLN A 68 10.40 -4.91 8.09
N ASP A 69 9.54 -5.53 8.90
CA ASP A 69 9.94 -6.51 9.91
C ASP A 69 10.31 -7.87 9.31
N SER A 70 9.55 -8.35 8.31
CA SER A 70 9.72 -9.70 7.76
C SER A 70 10.64 -9.79 6.54
N PHE A 71 10.75 -8.71 5.76
CA PHE A 71 11.51 -8.68 4.51
C PHE A 71 13.00 -8.97 4.70
N PRO A 72 13.70 -8.46 5.73
CA PRO A 72 15.10 -8.81 6.00
C PRO A 72 15.31 -10.27 6.43
N GLN A 73 14.26 -10.93 6.91
CA GLN A 73 14.32 -12.30 7.44
C GLN A 73 14.15 -13.37 6.36
N ARG A 74 13.59 -13.01 5.20
CA ARG A 74 13.33 -13.96 4.11
C ARG A 74 14.61 -14.25 3.32
N SER A 75 15.02 -15.52 3.31
CA SER A 75 16.12 -16.00 2.46
C SER A 75 15.79 -15.75 0.99
N GLY A 76 16.73 -15.23 0.22
CA GLY A 76 16.46 -14.60 -1.09
C GLY A 76 16.50 -13.08 -1.01
N PHE A 77 15.63 -12.44 -0.22
CA PHE A 77 15.68 -10.97 -0.05
C PHE A 77 16.90 -10.52 0.73
N ARG A 78 17.25 -11.25 1.80
CA ARG A 78 18.46 -11.02 2.59
C ARG A 78 19.74 -10.96 1.75
N ASP A 79 19.81 -11.79 0.71
CA ASP A 79 21.00 -11.95 -0.13
C ASP A 79 21.04 -10.95 -1.28
N LEU A 80 19.89 -10.41 -1.67
CA LEU A 80 19.75 -9.44 -2.77
C LEU A 80 19.88 -7.99 -2.30
N TYR A 81 19.49 -7.73 -1.05
CA TYR A 81 19.37 -6.38 -0.51
C TYR A 81 20.37 -6.12 0.62
N GLU A 82 20.78 -4.86 0.74
CA GLU A 82 21.47 -4.30 1.91
C GLU A 82 20.44 -3.58 2.76
N PHE A 83 20.42 -3.90 4.06
CA PHE A 83 19.49 -3.33 5.02
C PHE A 83 20.24 -2.36 5.93
N ASN A 84 19.85 -1.08 5.89
CA ASN A 84 20.35 -0.06 6.78
C ASN A 84 19.26 0.23 7.82
N TYR A 85 19.54 -0.13 9.07
CA TYR A 85 18.66 0.15 10.18
C TYR A 85 18.96 1.55 10.71
N SER A 86 18.06 2.50 10.50
CA SER A 86 18.15 3.85 11.07
C SER A 86 17.17 4.02 12.23
N GLY A 87 17.59 4.67 13.31
CA GLY A 87 16.73 5.00 14.47
C GLY A 87 17.09 4.26 15.76
N ILE A 88 16.72 4.86 16.91
CA ILE A 88 17.02 4.37 18.27
C ILE A 88 16.40 2.96 18.53
N SER A 89 15.37 2.59 17.79
CA SER A 89 14.64 1.31 17.91
C SER A 89 14.98 0.27 16.83
N GLY A 90 15.79 0.62 15.81
CA GLY A 90 16.12 -0.28 14.69
C GLY A 90 14.96 -0.62 13.75
N LYS A 91 13.80 0.06 13.85
CA LYS A 91 12.60 -0.26 13.07
C LYS A 91 12.54 0.37 11.68
N ASP A 92 13.32 1.42 11.46
CA ASP A 92 13.36 2.10 10.16
C ASP A 92 14.39 1.39 9.28
N VAL A 93 13.92 0.46 8.47
CA VAL A 93 14.77 -0.33 7.57
C VAL A 93 14.78 0.34 6.20
N ARG A 94 15.91 0.91 5.80
CA ARG A 94 16.14 1.34 4.42
C ARG A 94 16.86 0.22 3.67
N TRP A 95 16.24 -0.31 2.63
CA TRP A 95 16.88 -1.29 1.75
C TRP A 95 17.38 -0.69 0.45
N ARG A 96 18.49 -1.22 -0.05
CA ARG A 96 18.97 -0.99 -1.42
C ARG A 96 19.37 -2.32 -2.04
N LEU A 97 19.17 -2.47 -3.35
CA LEU A 97 19.75 -3.58 -4.09
C LEU A 97 21.27 -3.54 -3.95
N ARG A 98 21.88 -4.69 -3.65
CA ARG A 98 23.33 -4.84 -3.62
C ARG A 98 23.90 -4.55 -5.01
N HIS A 99 24.97 -3.76 -5.05
CA HIS A 99 25.64 -3.41 -6.31
C HIS A 99 26.02 -4.68 -7.11
N GLY A 100 25.74 -4.65 -8.42
CA GLY A 100 26.04 -5.75 -9.33
C GLY A 100 24.94 -6.81 -9.49
N LYS A 101 23.85 -6.73 -8.72
CA LYS A 101 22.65 -7.55 -8.95
C LYS A 101 21.68 -6.80 -9.85
N ARG A 102 21.30 -7.41 -10.99
CA ARG A 102 20.27 -6.88 -11.90
C ARG A 102 18.97 -6.70 -11.12
N MET A 103 18.19 -5.68 -11.52
CA MET A 103 16.85 -5.42 -10.98
C MET A 103 16.09 -6.73 -10.79
N ASP A 104 15.53 -6.91 -9.61
CA ASP A 104 14.73 -8.07 -9.30
C ASP A 104 13.40 -7.96 -10.06
N ALA A 105 13.10 -9.02 -10.82
CA ALA A 105 11.88 -9.16 -11.61
C ALA A 105 10.58 -8.93 -10.80
N PHE A 106 10.67 -8.90 -9.48
CA PHE A 106 9.60 -8.57 -8.55
C PHE A 106 9.05 -7.15 -8.77
N TRP A 107 9.91 -6.13 -8.89
CA TRP A 107 9.46 -4.74 -9.05
C TRP A 107 9.15 -4.37 -10.50
N ASP A 108 9.87 -4.96 -11.47
CA ASP A 108 9.66 -4.69 -12.89
C ASP A 108 8.21 -4.98 -13.32
N GLY A 109 7.60 -6.07 -12.82
CA GLY A 109 6.21 -6.43 -13.14
C GLY A 109 5.13 -5.62 -12.41
N ILE A 110 5.45 -5.02 -11.26
CA ILE A 110 4.50 -4.22 -10.47
C ILE A 110 4.42 -2.79 -11.02
N PHE A 111 5.57 -2.16 -11.28
CA PHE A 111 5.61 -0.78 -11.78
C PHE A 111 5.32 -0.66 -13.28
N SER A 112 5.59 -1.70 -14.08
CA SER A 112 5.16 -1.74 -15.49
C SER A 112 3.63 -1.72 -15.63
N ASN A 113 2.90 -2.33 -14.70
CA ASN A 113 1.44 -2.35 -14.71
C ASN A 113 0.81 -1.06 -14.12
N LEU A 114 1.45 -0.45 -13.11
CA LEU A 114 0.99 0.81 -12.52
C LEU A 114 1.18 2.03 -13.44
N SER A 115 2.23 2.03 -14.25
CA SER A 115 2.52 3.08 -15.24
C SER A 115 1.50 3.13 -16.40
N HIS A 116 0.79 2.02 -16.65
CA HIS A 116 -0.34 2.01 -17.59
C HIS A 116 -1.63 2.59 -17.00
N CYS A 117 -1.78 2.60 -15.68
CA CYS A 117 -3.01 3.05 -15.00
C CYS A 117 -2.96 4.49 -14.50
N THR A 118 -1.78 5.05 -14.27
CA THR A 118 -1.63 6.45 -13.85
C THR A 118 -0.51 7.10 -14.65
N GLY A 119 -0.85 8.07 -15.50
CA GLY A 119 0.09 8.88 -16.27
C GLY A 119 0.94 9.82 -15.39
N GLN A 120 1.61 9.29 -14.36
CA GLN A 120 2.47 10.01 -13.44
C GLN A 120 3.72 9.18 -13.13
N SER A 121 4.55 8.94 -14.16
CA SER A 121 5.84 8.25 -14.00
C SER A 121 6.96 9.13 -13.40
N ALA A 122 6.73 10.41 -13.13
CA ALA A 122 7.82 11.36 -12.85
C ALA A 122 7.99 11.77 -11.38
N ILE A 123 7.06 11.45 -10.48
CA ILE A 123 7.06 12.06 -9.13
C ILE A 123 7.90 11.25 -8.11
N TRP A 124 8.04 9.93 -8.28
CA TRP A 124 8.74 9.09 -7.29
C TRP A 124 10.26 8.97 -7.50
N SER A 125 10.79 9.34 -8.67
CA SER A 125 12.24 9.32 -8.94
C SER A 125 13.00 10.49 -8.31
N ASN A 126 12.34 11.62 -8.01
CA ASN A 126 13.04 12.85 -7.62
C ASN A 126 13.25 13.03 -6.12
N ARG A 127 12.66 12.18 -5.27
CA ARG A 127 12.86 12.26 -3.81
C ARG A 127 14.17 11.61 -3.32
N GLN A 128 14.94 11.00 -4.23
CA GLN A 128 16.27 10.46 -3.92
C GLN A 128 17.43 11.37 -4.33
N LYS A 129 17.16 12.56 -4.91
CA LYS A 129 18.21 13.44 -5.45
C LYS A 129 18.39 14.77 -4.71
N THR A 130 17.74 15.00 -3.58
CA THR A 130 18.04 16.14 -2.70
C THR A 130 18.57 15.63 -1.37
N GLY A 131 19.87 15.33 -1.39
CA GLY A 131 20.78 15.35 -0.26
C GLY A 131 22.00 16.15 -0.69
#